data_AF-A0A7W1CAV9-F1
#
_entry.id   AF-A0A7W1CAV9-F1
#
_cell.length_a   1.000
_cell.length_b   1.000
_cell.length_c   1.000
_cell.angle_alpha   90.00
_cell.angle_beta   90.00
_cell.angle_gamma   90.00
#
_symmetry.space_group_name_H-M   'P 1'
#
loop_
_entity.id
_entity.type
_entity.pdbx_description
1 polymer ?
#
loop_
_entity_poly.entity_id
_entity_poly.type
_entity_poly.pdbx_seq_one_letter_code
_entity_poly.pdbx_strand_id
1 'polypeptide(L)'
;MGVIRFSIRDMQAADADAVAAWRYQPPYDFYDTAADPSSLVEVLDSRRWGHIFFSVFSSSPSSSPESGEVSGGEELAGFLELTARPGDVIEIGLG
;
A
#
# COMPACT_ATOMS: atom_id res chain seq x y z
N MET A 1 15.97 -15.57 11.89
CA MET A 1 14.87 -14.58 11.92
C MET A 1 14.48 -14.29 10.49
N GLY A 2 13.18 -14.37 10.17
CA GLY A 2 12.67 -13.95 8.87
C GLY A 2 12.69 -12.43 8.75
N VAL A 3 13.01 -11.90 7.58
CA VAL A 3 12.96 -10.46 7.28
C VAL A 3 11.69 -10.21 6.49
N ILE A 4 10.83 -9.31 6.97
CA ILE A 4 9.69 -8.81 6.20
C ILE A 4 10.25 -7.87 5.13
N ARG A 5 9.82 -8.05 3.89
CA ARG A 5 10.19 -7.16 2.78
C ARG A 5 8.98 -6.36 2.34
N PHE A 6 9.19 -5.07 2.12
CA PHE A 6 8.19 -4.20 1.53
C PHE A 6 8.60 -3.83 0.09
N SER A 7 7.64 -3.77 -0.81
CA SER A 7 7.83 -3.28 -2.17
C SER A 7 6.81 -2.19 -2.50
N ILE A 8 7.27 -1.11 -3.12
CA ILE A 8 6.44 0.02 -3.57
C ILE A 8 6.25 -0.12 -5.08
N ARG A 9 5.01 0.03 -5.55
CA ARG A 9 4.62 -0.10 -6.96
C ARG A 9 3.61 0.95 -7.36
N ASP A 10 3.48 1.20 -8.65
CA ASP A 10 2.40 2.03 -9.18
C ASP A 10 1.05 1.43 -8.78
N MET A 11 0.21 2.26 -8.15
CA MET A 11 -1.12 1.84 -7.73
C MET A 11 -1.96 1.40 -8.93
N GLN A 12 -2.64 0.26 -8.80
CA GLN A 12 -3.60 -0.22 -9.80
C GLN A 12 -5.03 -0.09 -9.29
N ALA A 13 -6.01 -0.19 -10.19
CA ALA A 13 -7.42 -0.06 -9.84
C ALA A 13 -7.84 -1.02 -8.71
N ALA A 14 -7.41 -2.28 -8.77
CA ALA A 14 -7.72 -3.26 -7.73
C ALA A 14 -7.12 -2.89 -6.36
N ASP A 15 -5.95 -2.25 -6.35
CA ASP A 15 -5.32 -1.79 -5.10
C ASP A 15 -6.08 -0.60 -4.53
N ALA A 16 -6.45 0.37 -5.38
CA ALA A 16 -7.21 1.55 -4.97
C ALA A 16 -8.58 1.16 -4.41
N ASP A 17 -9.28 0.22 -5.06
CA ASP A 17 -10.54 -0.34 -4.56
C ASP A 17 -10.36 -1.05 -3.20
N ALA A 18 -9.25 -1.78 -3.02
CA ALA A 18 -8.94 -2.43 -1.76
C ALA A 18 -8.64 -1.42 -0.64
N VAL A 19 -7.86 -0.38 -0.92
CA VAL A 19 -7.56 0.73 0.02
C VAL A 19 -8.85 1.48 0.39
N ALA A 20 -9.72 1.76 -0.59
CA ALA A 20 -11.01 2.41 -0.38
C ALA A 20 -11.96 1.60 0.52
N ALA A 21 -11.75 0.28 0.60
CA ALA A 21 -12.52 -0.62 1.44
C ALA A 21 -11.98 -0.75 2.88
N TRP A 22 -10.77 -0.24 3.17
CA TRP A 22 -10.18 -0.34 4.51
C TRP A 22 -10.94 0.49 5.53
N ARG A 23 -11.21 -0.13 6.70
CA ARG A 23 -11.89 0.51 7.82
C ARG A 23 -11.01 0.42 9.05
N TYR A 24 -10.59 1.57 9.55
CA TYR A 24 -9.75 1.66 10.74
C TYR A 24 -10.58 2.13 11.94
N GLN A 25 -10.26 1.59 13.11
CA GLN A 25 -10.85 2.05 14.36
C GLN A 25 -10.05 3.24 14.92
N PRO A 26 -10.67 4.10 15.77
CA PRO A 26 -9.96 5.14 16.48
C PRO A 26 -8.75 4.57 17.25
N PRO A 27 -7.62 5.30 17.30
CA PRO A 27 -7.43 6.66 16.81
C PRO A 27 -6.97 6.73 15.34
N TYR A 28 -7.03 5.63 14.58
CA TYR A 28 -6.49 5.52 13.22
C TYR A 28 -7.56 5.65 12.13
N ASP A 29 -8.78 5.98 12.50
CA ASP A 29 -9.93 6.21 11.61
C ASP A 29 -9.68 7.34 10.60
N PHE A 30 -8.72 8.24 10.88
CA PHE A 30 -8.28 9.24 9.90
C PHE A 30 -7.59 8.65 8.65
N TYR A 31 -7.16 7.39 8.68
CA TYR A 31 -6.67 6.67 7.49
C TYR A 31 -7.79 5.98 6.69
N ASP A 32 -9.02 5.93 7.21
CA ASP A 32 -10.17 5.42 6.46
C ASP A 32 -10.55 6.42 5.38
N THR A 33 -10.09 6.14 4.16
CA THR A 33 -10.36 7.00 3.00
C THR A 33 -11.87 7.15 2.73
N ALA A 34 -12.72 6.19 3.15
CA ALA A 34 -14.17 6.33 2.99
C ALA A 34 -14.83 7.16 4.09
N ALA A 35 -14.14 7.42 5.22
CA ALA A 35 -14.63 8.34 6.25
C ALA A 35 -14.57 9.79 5.76
N ASP A 36 -13.70 10.10 4.80
CA ASP A 36 -13.61 11.41 4.14
C ASP A 36 -13.82 11.32 2.61
N PRO A 37 -14.94 11.84 2.08
CA PRO A 37 -15.21 11.84 0.63
C PRO A 37 -14.13 12.48 -0.23
N SER A 38 -13.40 13.50 0.27
CA SER A 38 -12.27 14.07 -0.49
C SER A 38 -11.17 13.04 -0.67
N SER A 39 -10.71 12.44 0.42
CA SER A 39 -9.67 11.41 0.42
C SER A 39 -10.03 10.22 -0.48
N LEU A 40 -11.30 9.77 -0.46
CA LEU A 40 -11.77 8.70 -1.36
C LEU A 40 -11.64 9.07 -2.84
N VAL A 41 -12.05 10.29 -3.22
CA VAL A 41 -11.96 10.75 -4.62
C VAL A 41 -10.50 10.82 -5.07
N GLU A 42 -9.59 11.24 -4.19
CA GLU A 42 -8.17 11.32 -4.53
C GLU A 42 -7.56 9.94 -4.77
N VAL A 43 -7.81 8.97 -3.88
CA VAL A 43 -7.29 7.60 -4.00
C VAL A 43 -7.84 6.88 -5.22
N LEU A 44 -9.09 7.14 -5.61
CA LEU A 44 -9.71 6.53 -6.80
C LEU A 44 -9.40 7.26 -8.12
N ASP A 45 -8.71 8.41 -8.09
CA ASP A 45 -8.33 9.13 -9.30
C ASP A 45 -7.12 8.47 -9.97
N SER A 46 -7.39 7.72 -11.04
CA SER A 46 -6.36 7.01 -11.82
C SER A 46 -5.29 7.90 -12.43
N ARG A 47 -5.53 9.22 -12.53
CA ARG A 47 -4.52 10.18 -13.00
C ARG A 47 -3.41 10.43 -11.98
N ARG A 48 -3.65 10.05 -10.72
CA ARG A 48 -2.70 10.24 -9.60
C ARG A 48 -1.86 8.99 -9.33
N TRP A 49 -2.23 7.82 -9.86
CA TRP A 49 -1.50 6.58 -9.64
C TRP A 49 -0.15 6.57 -10.39
N GLY A 50 0.91 6.06 -9.74
CA GLY A 50 2.27 6.03 -10.31
C GLY A 50 2.98 7.38 -10.34
N HIS A 51 2.33 8.44 -9.84
CA HIS A 51 2.88 9.78 -9.76
C HIS A 51 2.75 10.38 -8.36
N ILE A 52 1.57 10.24 -7.77
CA ILE A 52 1.25 10.69 -6.41
C ILE A 52 0.96 9.49 -5.51
N PHE A 53 0.15 8.54 -5.96
CA PHE A 53 -0.22 7.35 -5.19
C PHE A 53 0.46 6.09 -5.68
N PHE A 54 0.97 5.33 -4.72
CA PHE A 54 1.66 4.06 -4.92
C PHE A 54 1.12 3.02 -3.94
N SER A 55 1.11 1.76 -4.36
CA SER A 55 0.75 0.61 -3.52
C SER A 55 1.98 0.07 -2.79
N VAL A 56 1.83 -0.27 -1.52
CA VAL A 56 2.87 -0.92 -0.70
C VAL A 56 2.46 -2.35 -0.45
N PHE A 57 3.29 -3.29 -0.90
CA PHE A 57 3.11 -4.71 -0.66
C PHE A 57 4.10 -5.22 0.37
N SER A 58 3.68 -6.15 1.22
CA SER A 58 4.54 -6.87 2.14
C SER A 58 4.71 -8.32 1.73
N SER A 59 5.90 -8.87 1.95
CA SER A 59 6.19 -10.29 1.82
C SER A 59 6.85 -10.76 3.11
N SER A 60 6.24 -11.75 3.75
CA SER A 60 6.83 -12.44 4.89
C SER A 60 7.37 -13.80 4.44
N PRO A 61 8.55 -14.24 4.88
CA PRO A 61 9.00 -15.60 4.65
C PRO A 61 8.01 -16.56 5.34
N SER A 62 7.38 -17.43 4.55
CA SER A 62 6.52 -18.51 5.03
C SER A 62 7.21 -19.24 6.18
N SER A 63 6.66 -19.09 7.38
CA SER A 63 7.13 -19.79 8.57
C SER A 63 6.24 -21.00 8.79
N SER A 64 6.27 -21.96 7.86
CA SER A 64 5.87 -23.37 8.09
C SER A 64 6.24 -24.24 6.88
N PRO A 65 7.36 -24.99 6.93
CA PRO A 65 7.62 -26.05 5.96
C PRO A 65 6.86 -27.36 6.27
N GLU A 66 6.09 -27.43 7.36
CA GLU A 66 5.43 -28.67 7.81
C GLU A 66 4.06 -28.92 7.14
N SER A 67 3.49 -27.91 6.50
CA SER A 67 2.35 -28.06 5.57
C SER A 67 2.84 -27.59 4.21
N GLY A 68 2.83 -28.46 3.20
CA GLY A 68 3.37 -28.20 1.85
C GLY A 68 2.67 -27.09 1.04
N GLU A 69 2.02 -26.13 1.69
CA GLU A 69 1.42 -24.96 1.08
C GLU A 69 2.34 -23.75 1.24
N VAL A 70 3.09 -23.45 0.19
CA VAL A 70 3.77 -22.17 0.03
C VAL A 70 2.71 -21.12 -0.33
N SER A 71 1.99 -20.58 0.66
CA SER A 71 1.31 -19.30 0.50
C SER A 71 2.33 -18.16 0.69
N GLY A 72 3.29 -18.09 -0.22
CA GLY A 72 4.27 -17.01 -0.31
C GLY A 72 3.79 -15.93 -1.28
N GLY A 73 2.69 -15.26 -0.94
CA GLY A 73 2.15 -14.15 -1.70
C GLY A 73 2.66 -12.81 -1.16
N GLU A 74 2.72 -11.81 -2.03
CA GLU A 74 2.76 -10.42 -1.58
C GLU A 74 1.35 -9.97 -1.22
N GLU A 75 1.20 -9.32 -0.08
CA GLU A 75 -0.07 -8.78 0.40
C GLU A 75 -0.02 -7.25 0.36
N LEU A 76 -1.10 -6.62 -0.09
CA LEU A 76 -1.23 -5.16 -0.05
C LEU A 76 -1.27 -4.72 1.43
N ALA A 77 -0.19 -4.09 1.87
CA ALA A 77 0.03 -3.69 3.25
C ALA A 77 -0.25 -2.20 3.50
N GLY A 78 -0.25 -1.38 2.45
CA GLY A 78 -0.44 0.06 2.57
C GLY A 78 -0.55 0.75 1.21
N PHE A 79 -0.74 2.06 1.26
CA PHE A 79 -0.49 2.95 0.14
C PHE A 79 0.46 4.07 0.59
N LEU A 80 1.14 4.68 -0.36
CA LEU A 80 2.06 5.79 -0.15
C LEU A 80 1.62 6.95 -1.04
N GLU A 81 1.45 8.11 -0.42
CA GLU A 81 1.31 9.38 -1.13
C GLU A 81 2.67 10.09 -1.16
N LEU A 82 3.14 10.43 -2.36
CA LEU A 82 4.42 11.09 -2.58
C LEU A 82 4.28 12.19 -3.63
N THR A 83 4.69 13.42 -3.29
CA THR A 83 4.82 14.50 -4.27
C THR A 83 6.30 14.84 -4.46
N ALA A 84 6.88 14.43 -5.58
CA ALA A 84 8.25 14.75 -5.98
C ALA A 84 8.27 15.88 -7.02
N ARG A 85 9.30 16.73 -7.03
CA ARG A 85 9.49 17.65 -8.16
C ARG A 85 10.13 16.90 -9.33
N PRO A 86 9.84 17.28 -10.59
CA PRO A 86 10.50 16.68 -11.74
C PRO A 86 12.03 16.81 -11.63
N GLY A 87 12.73 15.67 -11.72
CA GLY A 87 14.20 15.61 -11.61
C GLY A 87 14.74 15.36 -10.20
N ASP A 88 13.89 15.37 -9.18
CA ASP A 88 14.30 14.95 -7.84
C ASP A 88 14.45 13.42 -7.80
N VAL A 89 15.54 12.94 -7.19
CA VAL A 89 15.67 11.54 -6.76
C VAL A 89 15.31 11.52 -5.28
N ILE A 90 14.20 10.87 -4.94
CA ILE A 90 13.76 10.71 -3.55
C ILE A 90 14.15 9.31 -3.09
N GLU A 91 14.89 9.23 -1.99
CA GLU A 91 15.17 7.98 -1.30
C GLU A 91 14.17 7.80 -0.15
N ILE A 92 13.52 6.64 -0.11
CA ILE A 92 12.54 6.29 0.91
C ILE A 92 13.08 5.09 1.69
N GLY A 93 13.48 5.34 2.94
CA GLY A 93 13.82 4.26 3.87
C GLY A 93 12.56 3.59 4.39
N LEU A 94 12.38 2.31 4.08
CA LEU A 94 11.37 1.45 4.72
C LEU A 94 12.07 0.69 5.85
N GLY A 95 11.73 1.00 7.10
CA GLY A 95 12.36 0.49 8.33
C GLY A 95 11.92 -0.90 8.74
#